data_AF-A0A5J4DUN8-F1
#
_entry.id   AF-A0A5J4DUN8-F1
#
_cell.length_a   1.000
_cell.length_b   1.000
_cell.length_c   1.000
_cell.angle_alpha   90.00
_cell.angle_beta   90.00
_cell.angle_gamma   90.00
#
_symmetry.space_group_name_H-M   'P 1'
#
loop_
_entity.id
_entity.type
_entity.pdbx_description
1 polymer ?
#
loop_
_entity_poly.entity_id
_entity_poly.type
_entity_poly.pdbx_seq_one_letter_code
_entity_poly.pdbx_strand_id
1 'polypeptide(L)' 'MYPGIWQILLIVVILILLFGRGKISDLMGDVAKGIKSFKKGIAEDDTESKPVKSLDHSAADDAKSAEAQAQAQEKTGTS' A
#
# COMPACT_ATOMS: atom_id res chain seq x y z
N MET A 1 7.51 33.63 -6.05
CA MET A 1 8.29 32.92 -5.02
C MET A 1 7.56 31.61 -4.74
N TYR A 2 8.02 30.50 -5.34
CA TYR A 2 7.35 29.20 -5.19
C TYR A 2 7.80 28.60 -3.86
N PRO A 3 6.88 28.06 -3.04
CA PRO A 3 7.29 27.31 -1.85
C PRO A 3 8.21 26.18 -2.30
N GLY A 4 9.40 26.11 -1.71
CA GLY A 4 10.36 25.06 -2.02
C GLY A 4 9.80 23.68 -1.68
N ILE A 5 10.49 22.65 -2.18
CA ILE A 5 10.12 21.25 -1.98
C ILE A 5 9.98 20.92 -0.49
N TRP A 6 10.80 21.56 0.36
CA TRP A 6 10.75 21.42 1.82
C TRP A 6 9.44 21.90 2.45
N GLN A 7 8.91 23.03 1.99
CA GLN A 7 7.65 23.59 2.46
C GLN A 7 6.49 22.71 2.01
N ILE A 8 6.54 22.20 0.78
CA ILE A 8 5.53 21.30 0.21
C ILE A 8 5.48 19.98 0.99
N LEU A 9 6.63 19.43 1.40
CA LEU A 9 6.65 18.23 2.22
C LEU A 9 5.98 18.44 3.57
N LEU A 10 6.22 19.58 4.22
CA LEU A 10 5.64 19.91 5.52
C LEU A 10 4.11 20.00 5.47
N ILE A 11 3.56 20.66 4.44
CA ILE A 11 2.10 20.78 4.26
C ILE A 11 1.46 19.42 3.96
N VAL A 12 2.11 18.57 3.17
CA VAL A 12 1.62 17.21 2.88
C VAL A 12 1.58 16.36 4.15
N VAL A 13 2.59 16.43 5.02
CA VAL A 13 2.59 15.70 6.30
C VAL A 13 1.40 16.10 7.17
N ILE A 14 1.11 17.40 7.26
CA ILE A 14 -0.02 17.92 8.05
C ILE A 14 -1.35 17.44 7.46
N LEU A 15 -1.50 17.45 6.14
CA LEU A 15 -2.70 16.91 5.48
C LEU A 15 -2.86 15.41 5.74
N ILE A 16 -1.79 14.63 5.68
CA ILE A 16 -1.85 13.19 5.98
C ILE A 16 -2.26 12.95 7.44
N LEU A 17 -1.84 13.81 8.36
CA LEU A 17 -2.21 13.72 9.78
C LEU A 17 -3.68 14.06 10.03
N LEU A 18 -4.22 15.07 9.33
CA LEU A 18 -5.63 15.50 9.42
C LEU A 18 -6.60 14.48 8.82
N PHE A 19 -6.26 13.95 7.64
CA PHE A 19 -7.09 12.98 6.94
C PHE A 19 -6.85 11.53 7.43
N GLY A 20 -5.72 11.28 8.08
CA GLY A 20 -5.32 9.99 8.61
C GLY A 20 -4.83 9.02 7.53
N ARG A 21 -3.81 8.22 7.86
CA ARG A 21 -3.18 7.24 6.95
C ARG A 21 -4.16 6.22 6.34
N GLY A 22 -5.22 5.84 7.06
CA GLY A 22 -6.15 4.80 6.61
C GLY A 22 -6.95 5.18 5.36
N LYS A 23 -7.39 6.42 5.25
CA LYS A 23 -8.17 6.90 4.09
C LYS A 23 -7.29 7.13 2.87
N ILE A 24 -6.06 7.59 3.08
CA ILE A 24 -5.10 7.89 2.01
C ILE A 24 -4.55 6.60 1.39
N SER A 25 -4.27 5.57 2.19
CA SER A 25 -3.78 4.28 1.67
C SER A 25 -4.79 3.58 0.76
N ASP A 26 -6.08 3.61 1.11
CA ASP A 26 -7.14 3.00 0.32
C ASP A 26 -7.33 3.73 -1.02
N LEU A 27 -7.40 5.07 -0.97
CA LEU A 27 -7.48 5.93 -2.16
C LEU A 27 -6.25 5.83 -3.05
N MET A 28 -5.04 5.79 -2.47
CA MET A 28 -3.80 5.63 -3.23
C MET A 28 -3.73 4.26 -3.90
N GLY A 29 -4.31 3.21 -3.30
CA GLY A 29 -4.41 1.88 -3.91
C GLY A 29 -5.28 1.86 -5.16
N ASP A 30 -6.43 2.53 -5.12
CA ASP A 30 -7.33 2.66 -6.28
C ASP A 30 -6.70 3.51 -7.40
N VAL A 31 -6.13 4.66 -7.03
CA VAL A 31 -5.39 5.54 -7.96
C VAL A 31 -4.19 4.80 -8.58
N ALA A 32 -3.44 4.02 -7.80
CA ALA A 32 -2.32 3.24 -8.32
C ALA A 32 -2.77 2.15 -9.31
N LYS A 33 -3.90 1.48 -9.06
CA LYS A 33 -4.50 0.53 -10.01
C LYS A 33 -4.92 1.24 -11.30
N GLY A 34 -5.58 2.40 -11.22
CA GLY A 34 -5.99 3.19 -12.37
C GLY A 34 -4.80 3.63 -13.24
N ILE A 35 -3.76 4.20 -12.61
CA ILE A 35 -2.54 4.62 -13.30
C ILE A 35 -1.79 3.42 -13.89
N LYS A 36 -1.75 2.27 -13.21
CA LYS A 36 -1.10 1.05 -13.71
C LYS A 36 -1.82 0.50 -14.93
N SER A 37 -3.16 0.47 -14.94
CA SER A 37 -3.95 0.07 -16.11
C SER A 37 -3.79 1.04 -17.27
N PHE A 38 -3.73 2.36 -17.00
CA PHE A 38 -3.47 3.37 -18.01
C PHE A 38 -2.08 3.22 -18.63
N LYS A 39 -1.05 3.03 -17.80
CA LYS A 39 0.33 2.78 -18.26
C LYS A 39 0.42 1.47 -19.05
N LYS A 40 -0.26 0.42 -18.59
CA LYS A 40 -0.35 -0.89 -19.24
C LYS A 40 -1.01 -0.80 -20.61
N GLY A 41 -2.11 -0.05 -20.73
CA GLY A 41 -2.80 0.16 -22.00
C GLY A 41 -1.96 0.93 -23.01
N ILE A 42 -1.26 1.99 -22.59
CA ILE A 42 -0.32 2.70 -23.48
C ILE A 42 0.88 1.83 -23.87
N ALA A 43 1.42 1.05 -22.93
CA ALA A 43 2.54 0.16 -23.21
C ALA A 43 2.18 -1.01 -24.12
N GLU A 44 0.92 -1.46 -24.10
CA GLU A 44 0.42 -2.53 -24.97
C GLU A 44 0.24 -2.05 -26.42
N ASP A 45 -0.08 -0.78 -26.63
CA ASP A 45 -0.11 -0.14 -27.95
C ASP A 45 1.29 0.01 -28.57
N ASP A 46 2.32 0.17 -27.73
CA ASP A 46 3.73 0.31 -28.15
C ASP A 46 4.49 -1.03 -28.24
N THR A 47 4.01 -2.07 -27.54
CA THR A 47 4.66 -3.40 -27.50
C THR A 47 3.65 -4.54 -27.44
N GLU A 48 3.22 -5.04 -28.61
CA GLU A 48 2.64 -6.38 -28.70
C GLU A 48 3.62 -7.41 -28.11
N SER A 49 3.10 -8.25 -27.21
CA SER A 49 3.70 -9.49 -26.69
C SER A 49 4.55 -9.42 -25.41
N LYS A 50 3.92 -9.19 -24.24
CA LYS A 50 4.27 -9.87 -22.95
C LYS A 50 3.05 -10.03 -22.02
N PRO A 51 2.72 -11.25 -21.53
CA PRO A 51 1.65 -11.43 -20.57
C PRO A 51 2.12 -10.96 -19.18
N VAL A 52 1.58 -9.84 -18.68
CA VAL A 52 1.77 -9.50 -17.26
C VAL A 52 0.84 -10.39 -16.45
N LYS A 53 1.46 -11.30 -15.71
CA LYS A 53 0.80 -12.12 -14.70
C LYS A 53 0.25 -11.17 -13.63
N SER A 54 -1.08 -11.10 -13.55
CA SER A 54 -1.84 -10.35 -12.57
C SER A 54 -1.30 -10.63 -11.17
N LEU A 55 -0.82 -9.59 -10.49
CA LEU A 55 -0.51 -9.63 -9.08
C LEU A 55 -1.84 -9.49 -8.33
N ASP A 56 -2.59 -10.59 -8.29
CA ASP A 56 -3.58 -10.86 -7.27
C ASP A 56 -2.86 -11.64 -6.16
N HIS A 57 -2.36 -10.91 -5.17
CA HIS A 57 -2.14 -11.50 -3.86
C HIS A 57 -2.31 -10.45 -2.78
N SER A 58 -3.31 -10.74 -1.95
CA SER A 58 -3.58 -10.29 -0.58
C SER A 58 -2.68 -9.17 -0.04
N ALA A 59 -3.28 -8.00 0.11
CA ALA A 59 -2.85 -6.99 1.09
C ALA A 59 -3.85 -6.92 2.25
N ALA A 60 -4.41 -8.07 2.64
CA ALA A 60 -5.42 -8.17 3.70
C ALA A 60 -5.09 -9.22 4.79
N ASP A 61 -3.97 -9.95 4.71
CA ASP A 61 -3.65 -11.03 5.66
C ASP A 61 -2.51 -10.74 6.65
N ASP A 62 -1.81 -9.61 6.56
CA ASP A 62 -0.66 -9.32 7.45
C ASP A 62 -1.02 -8.61 8.77
N ALA A 63 -2.31 -8.36 9.05
CA ALA A 63 -2.74 -7.78 10.31
C ALA A 63 -3.37 -8.79 11.29
N LYS A 64 -3.59 -10.06 10.88
CA LYS A 64 -4.25 -11.07 11.73
C LYS A 64 -3.33 -12.21 12.20
N SER A 65 -2.04 -12.18 11.86
CA SER A 65 -1.08 -13.20 12.28
C SER A 65 -0.14 -12.77 13.43
N ALA A 66 -0.23 -11.52 13.90
CA ALA A 66 0.60 -11.01 14.99
C ALA A 66 0.03 -11.28 16.41
N GLU A 67 -1.22 -11.71 16.54
CA GLU A 67 -1.88 -11.91 17.84
C GLU A 67 -2.09 -13.39 18.22
N ALA A 68 -1.85 -14.34 17.30
CA ALA A 68 -2.09 -15.77 17.55
C ALA A 68 -0.85 -16.57 18.03
N GLN A 69 0.35 -15.96 18.09
CA GLN A 69 1.58 -16.66 18.49
C GLN A 69 2.09 -16.28 19.91
N ALA A 70 1.35 -15.47 20.67
CA ALA A 70 1.77 -15.01 22.00
C ALA A 70 1.06 -15.71 23.19
N GLN A 71 0.26 -16.76 22.97
CA GLN A 71 -0.48 -17.45 24.07
C GLN A 71 -0.31 -18.97 24.14
N ALA A 72 0.56 -19.59 23.35
CA ALA A 72 0.75 -21.06 23.36
C ALA A 72 2.05 -21.53 24.06
N GLN A 73 2.84 -20.64 24.65
CA GLN A 73 4.13 -20.98 25.26
C GLN A 73 4.23 -20.48 26.71
N GLU A 74 3.26 -20.85 27.55
CA GLU A 74 3.37 -20.71 29.01
C GLU A 74 2.55 -21.78 29.76
N LYS A 75 2.46 -23.04 29.29
CA LYS A 75 1.84 -24.15 30.08
C LYS A 75 2.47 -25.53 29.88
N THR A 76 3.76 -25.61 29.61
CA THR A 76 4.50 -26.90 29.62
C THR A 76 5.91 -26.68 30.13
N GLY A 77 6.03 -26.48 31.43
CA GLY A 77 7.33 -26.22 32.06
C GLY A 77 7.28 -26.16 33.58
N THR A 78 6.46 -27.00 34.21
CA THR A 78 6.57 -27.40 35.63
C THR A 78 5.60 -28.56 35.82
N SER A 79 6.11 -29.78 35.66
CA SER A 79 6.05 -30.85 36.66
C SER A 79 6.51 -32.16 36.02
#